data_AF-A0A936L3C1-F1
#
_entry.id   AF-A0A936L3C1-F1
#
_cell.length_a   1.000
_cell.length_b   1.000
_cell.length_c   1.000
_cell.angle_alpha   90.00
_cell.angle_beta   90.00
_cell.angle_gamma   90.00
#
_symmetry.space_group_name_H-M   'P 1'
#
loop_
_entity.id
_entity.type
_entity.pdbx_description
1 polymer ?
#
loop_
_entity_poly.entity_id
_entity_poly.type
_entity_poly.pdbx_seq_one_letter_code
_entity_poly.pdbx_strand_id
1 'polypeptide(L)'
;MKQPLPIPKGSDLPMKSLLDEFSNVSMAFSIFRKASLRCYLIFGLLIVFPLFLQAQFVPQGIHYQATALDAQGQPMANQNTVLRISLGSGTEAISVALYSEEHEVKTDDLGQFNLVIGQGKRIKGALASVPWAEEQIWFSVEMEGKSGQPFTLLSRSNLLSVPYAMHANTATQLAPGEEKNQSIYWLTGGNSLTSPPTHFLGTRDAQDFVIKTNDTVRISITKEGQYQMFAGTQVNGESSDINAYPMTIEGSEQGIYIKVNGSRNHTTNFLTFGDDRQFSWGRVEGQTFPELEATWRYQLQVSVFALQGASLGLRIAAWILQAVGETSTVCDGFATAGSVAQIIAFTVEAAGVLANSITWGVGIRREIGVFYASGAGDYAEWLPRHEGERDMFFGEIVGVTAGKVSLHTSDADHYMAVSMRPAVLGNNPEPGKEALYEKIALMGQVPVRVAGPVSTGDYILPSGNHDGYGIAVHPQDMKSGDFGRVVGVAWQDGAPDVPFNYINTAVGINSKDLSKKVDLLNRRVENIVAYLEGKEPLLDPSAFARLLAPGQTSKHK
;
A
#
# COMPACT_ATOMS: atom_id res chain seq x y z
N MET A 1 5.66 -81.75 -23.57
CA MET A 1 4.36 -82.47 -23.58
C MET A 1 3.25 -81.44 -23.73
N LYS A 2 2.22 -81.81 -24.51
CA LYS A 2 0.92 -81.15 -24.71
C LYS A 2 0.85 -80.01 -25.75
N GLN A 3 0.45 -80.46 -26.95
CA GLN A 3 -0.50 -79.82 -27.87
C GLN A 3 -1.82 -79.39 -27.17
N PRO A 4 -2.86 -78.91 -27.89
CA PRO A 4 -2.98 -77.79 -28.84
C PRO A 4 -4.28 -76.97 -28.56
N LEU A 5 -4.60 -75.93 -29.32
CA LEU A 5 -6.00 -75.59 -29.69
C LEU A 5 -6.04 -74.66 -30.93
N PRO A 6 -7.12 -74.69 -31.74
CA PRO A 6 -7.11 -74.34 -33.16
C PRO A 6 -7.82 -73.02 -33.54
N ILE A 7 -7.45 -72.57 -34.74
CA ILE A 7 -8.02 -71.63 -35.74
C ILE A 7 -9.48 -71.16 -35.54
N PRO A 8 -9.79 -69.91 -35.93
CA PRO A 8 -10.74 -69.75 -37.03
C PRO A 8 -10.25 -68.84 -38.19
N LYS A 9 -10.71 -69.21 -39.38
CA LYS A 9 -10.58 -68.49 -40.66
C LYS A 9 -11.35 -67.18 -40.63
N GLY A 10 -10.87 -66.21 -41.40
CA GLY A 10 -11.48 -64.88 -41.50
C GLY A 10 -12.80 -64.83 -42.26
N SER A 11 -13.39 -63.64 -42.17
CA SER A 11 -14.29 -63.03 -43.15
C SER A 11 -14.38 -61.53 -42.84
N ASP A 12 -14.09 -60.72 -43.86
CA ASP A 12 -14.72 -59.44 -44.19
C ASP A 12 -14.67 -58.27 -43.19
N LEU A 13 -14.00 -57.18 -43.59
CA LEU A 13 -14.37 -55.77 -43.38
C LEU A 13 -13.46 -54.89 -44.29
N PRO A 14 -13.91 -53.71 -44.77
CA PRO A 14 -14.01 -53.47 -46.20
C PRO A 14 -13.00 -52.43 -46.73
N MET A 15 -12.56 -52.64 -47.97
CA MET A 15 -11.72 -51.74 -48.79
C MET A 15 -12.35 -50.35 -49.08
N LYS A 16 -13.49 -50.01 -48.46
CA LYS A 16 -14.13 -48.69 -48.55
C LYS A 16 -13.52 -47.65 -47.60
N SER A 17 -12.99 -48.02 -46.42
CA SER A 17 -12.50 -47.02 -45.47
C SER A 17 -11.17 -46.38 -45.89
N LEU A 18 -10.29 -47.15 -46.54
CA LEU A 18 -9.00 -46.64 -47.02
C LEU A 18 -9.17 -45.67 -48.20
N LEU A 19 -10.14 -45.89 -49.09
CA LEU A 19 -10.37 -44.99 -50.23
C LEU A 19 -11.00 -43.64 -49.80
N ASP A 20 -11.81 -43.63 -48.74
CA ASP A 20 -12.35 -42.38 -48.17
C ASP A 20 -11.28 -41.58 -47.40
N GLU A 21 -10.32 -42.23 -46.74
CA GLU A 21 -9.17 -41.54 -46.10
C GLU A 21 -8.23 -40.87 -47.14
N PHE A 22 -7.94 -41.53 -48.25
CA PHE A 22 -7.09 -40.93 -49.31
C PHE A 22 -7.79 -39.76 -50.04
N SER A 23 -9.12 -39.83 -50.22
CA SER A 23 -9.93 -38.74 -50.77
C SER A 23 -9.92 -37.50 -49.85
N ASN A 24 -10.08 -37.70 -48.54
CA ASN A 24 -10.11 -36.62 -47.56
C ASN A 24 -8.74 -35.95 -47.37
N VAL A 25 -7.63 -36.69 -47.46
CA VAL A 25 -6.27 -36.10 -47.40
C VAL A 25 -5.96 -35.25 -48.64
N SER A 26 -6.38 -35.69 -49.83
CA SER A 26 -6.23 -34.90 -51.08
C SER A 26 -7.11 -33.64 -51.07
N MET A 27 -8.33 -33.75 -50.56
CA MET A 27 -9.24 -32.62 -50.39
C MET A 27 -8.73 -31.62 -49.34
N ALA A 28 -8.22 -32.09 -48.20
CA ALA A 28 -7.64 -31.27 -47.13
C ALA A 28 -6.37 -30.51 -47.61
N PHE A 29 -5.49 -31.15 -48.40
CA PHE A 29 -4.34 -30.47 -49.01
C PHE A 29 -4.77 -29.41 -50.03
N SER A 30 -5.85 -29.65 -50.80
CA SER A 30 -6.40 -28.66 -51.75
C SER A 30 -7.06 -27.47 -51.05
N ILE A 31 -7.71 -27.70 -49.89
CA ILE A 31 -8.34 -26.66 -49.07
C ILE A 31 -7.27 -25.85 -48.32
N PHE A 32 -6.21 -26.48 -47.80
CA PHE A 32 -5.08 -25.77 -47.19
C PHE A 32 -4.28 -24.94 -48.20
N ARG A 33 -4.07 -25.42 -49.44
CA ARG A 33 -3.44 -24.62 -50.51
C ARG A 33 -4.31 -23.45 -50.97
N LYS A 34 -5.63 -23.59 -50.97
CA LYS A 34 -6.58 -22.51 -51.33
C LYS A 34 -6.79 -21.51 -50.18
N ALA A 35 -6.74 -21.96 -48.93
CA ALA A 35 -6.86 -21.11 -47.74
C ALA A 35 -5.58 -20.29 -47.50
N SER A 36 -4.39 -20.88 -47.68
CA SER A 36 -3.12 -20.14 -47.58
C SER A 36 -2.97 -19.09 -48.68
N LEU A 37 -3.35 -19.41 -49.92
CA LEU A 37 -3.32 -18.44 -51.03
C LEU A 37 -4.35 -17.30 -50.83
N ARG A 38 -5.53 -17.60 -50.26
CA ARG A 38 -6.52 -16.58 -49.88
C ARG A 38 -6.05 -15.71 -48.71
N CYS A 39 -5.36 -16.28 -47.72
CA CYS A 39 -4.77 -15.50 -46.63
C CYS A 39 -3.61 -14.61 -47.11
N TYR A 40 -2.76 -15.07 -48.02
CA TYR A 40 -1.72 -14.21 -48.62
C TYR A 40 -2.31 -13.13 -49.54
N LEU A 41 -3.41 -13.42 -50.26
CA LEU A 41 -4.14 -12.42 -51.03
C LEU A 41 -4.81 -11.38 -50.14
N ILE A 42 -5.44 -11.79 -49.03
CA ILE A 42 -6.10 -10.87 -48.08
C ILE A 42 -5.06 -10.05 -47.31
N PHE A 43 -3.93 -10.65 -46.91
CA PHE A 43 -2.83 -9.94 -46.23
C PHE A 43 -2.08 -8.99 -47.19
N GLY A 44 -1.90 -9.38 -48.46
CA GLY A 44 -1.40 -8.49 -49.51
C GLY A 44 -2.35 -7.35 -49.82
N LEU A 45 -3.67 -7.60 -49.84
CA LEU A 45 -4.68 -6.56 -50.02
C LEU A 45 -4.70 -5.57 -48.84
N LEU A 46 -4.52 -6.06 -47.60
CA LEU A 46 -4.45 -5.24 -46.38
C LEU A 46 -3.17 -4.39 -46.27
N ILE A 47 -2.05 -4.84 -46.83
CA ILE A 47 -0.79 -4.09 -46.88
C ILE A 47 -0.78 -3.05 -48.01
N VAL A 48 -1.51 -3.30 -49.10
CA VAL A 48 -1.60 -2.35 -50.24
C VAL A 48 -2.69 -1.30 -50.04
N PHE A 49 -3.72 -1.56 -49.22
CA PHE A 49 -4.81 -0.61 -48.96
C PHE A 49 -4.39 0.75 -48.34
N PRO A 50 -3.39 0.85 -47.43
CA PRO A 50 -2.98 2.15 -46.90
C PRO A 50 -2.17 3.00 -47.91
N LEU A 51 -1.72 2.46 -49.05
CA LEU A 51 -1.06 3.26 -50.11
C LEU A 51 -2.03 4.06 -50.97
N PHE A 52 -3.35 3.84 -50.83
CA PHE A 52 -4.40 4.60 -51.50
C PHE A 52 -5.17 5.55 -50.58
N LEU A 53 -4.73 5.71 -49.32
CA LEU A 53 -5.10 6.87 -48.52
C LEU A 53 -4.34 8.08 -49.07
N GLN A 54 -4.81 8.60 -50.21
CA GLN A 54 -4.64 10.02 -50.47
C GLN A 54 -5.21 10.72 -49.24
N ALA A 55 -4.33 11.34 -48.46
CA ALA A 55 -4.72 12.27 -47.41
C ALA A 55 -5.89 13.10 -47.96
N GLN A 56 -6.91 13.33 -47.14
CA GLN A 56 -8.02 14.21 -47.50
C GLN A 56 -7.42 15.57 -47.86
N PHE A 57 -7.15 15.78 -49.15
CA PHE A 57 -6.76 17.05 -49.70
C PHE A 57 -8.06 17.84 -49.64
N VAL A 58 -8.27 18.54 -48.54
CA VAL A 58 -9.28 19.60 -48.52
C VAL A 58 -8.88 20.50 -49.68
N PRO A 59 -9.70 20.63 -50.74
CA PRO A 59 -9.33 21.44 -51.89
C PRO A 59 -9.07 22.85 -51.38
N GLN A 60 -7.79 23.25 -51.35
CA GLN A 60 -7.43 24.58 -50.91
C GLN A 60 -7.67 25.52 -52.07
N GLY A 61 -8.70 26.33 -51.95
CA GLY A 61 -8.94 27.39 -52.90
C GLY A 61 -10.11 28.28 -52.53
N ILE A 62 -10.14 29.47 -53.14
CA ILE A 62 -11.15 30.48 -52.90
C ILE A 62 -12.00 30.60 -54.16
N HIS A 63 -13.29 30.33 -54.06
CA HIS A 63 -14.21 30.52 -55.17
C HIS A 63 -14.31 32.01 -55.52
N TYR A 64 -14.17 32.33 -56.81
CA TYR A 64 -14.30 33.68 -57.32
C TYR A 64 -15.20 33.68 -58.57
N GLN A 65 -16.18 34.57 -58.57
CA GLN A 65 -17.11 34.77 -59.67
C GLN A 65 -17.17 36.26 -59.98
N ALA A 66 -17.09 36.61 -61.26
CA ALA A 66 -17.19 37.98 -61.71
C ALA A 66 -17.74 38.05 -63.14
N THR A 67 -18.16 39.25 -63.54
CA THR A 67 -18.63 39.56 -64.89
C THR A 67 -17.61 40.46 -65.57
N ALA A 68 -17.08 40.00 -66.71
CA ALA A 68 -16.17 40.77 -67.56
C ALA A 68 -16.96 41.72 -68.46
N LEU A 69 -16.62 43.02 -68.38
CA LEU A 69 -17.19 44.09 -69.19
C LEU A 69 -16.10 44.72 -70.05
N ASP A 70 -16.45 45.15 -71.26
CA ASP A 70 -15.55 45.92 -72.13
C ASP A 70 -15.44 47.38 -71.68
N ALA A 71 -14.63 48.17 -72.39
CA ALA A 71 -14.42 49.59 -72.10
C ALA A 71 -15.68 50.46 -72.28
N GLN A 72 -16.74 49.93 -72.88
CA GLN A 72 -18.04 50.57 -73.06
C GLN A 72 -19.09 50.04 -72.05
N GLY A 73 -18.67 49.19 -71.11
CA GLY A 73 -19.53 48.58 -70.09
C GLY A 73 -20.42 47.45 -70.60
N GLN A 74 -20.18 46.93 -71.81
CA GLN A 74 -20.93 45.81 -72.37
C GLN A 74 -20.31 44.48 -71.96
N PRO A 75 -21.12 43.43 -71.72
CA PRO A 75 -20.60 42.09 -71.41
C PRO A 75 -19.69 41.55 -72.50
N MET A 76 -18.51 41.07 -72.11
CA MET A 76 -17.60 40.34 -73.01
C MET A 76 -18.10 38.90 -73.18
N ALA A 77 -19.21 38.71 -73.89
CA ALA A 77 -19.89 37.42 -73.98
C ALA A 77 -19.14 36.37 -74.83
N ASN A 78 -19.10 35.12 -74.35
CA ASN A 78 -18.51 33.97 -75.05
C ASN A 78 -17.03 34.12 -75.47
N GLN A 79 -16.24 34.88 -74.73
CA GLN A 79 -14.83 35.12 -75.05
C GLN A 79 -13.92 34.29 -74.16
N ASN A 80 -12.90 33.69 -74.77
CA ASN A 80 -11.77 33.12 -74.04
C ASN A 80 -10.83 34.25 -73.63
N THR A 81 -10.48 34.32 -72.35
CA THR A 81 -9.55 35.31 -71.83
C THR A 81 -8.63 34.69 -70.77
N VAL A 82 -7.45 35.27 -70.61
CA VAL A 82 -6.49 34.86 -69.57
C VAL A 82 -6.52 35.89 -68.46
N LEU A 83 -6.75 35.41 -67.24
CA LEU A 83 -6.78 36.24 -66.04
C LEU A 83 -5.55 35.95 -65.19
N ARG A 84 -4.89 37.00 -64.73
CA ARG A 84 -3.86 36.91 -63.70
C ARG A 84 -4.42 37.36 -62.37
N ILE A 85 -4.24 36.52 -61.37
CA ILE A 85 -4.63 36.78 -59.99
C ILE A 85 -3.36 37.00 -59.19
N SER A 86 -3.33 38.05 -58.38
CA SER A 86 -2.23 38.32 -57.47
C SER A 86 -2.74 38.61 -56.07
N LEU A 87 -2.04 38.03 -55.08
CA LEU A 87 -2.21 38.31 -53.65
C LEU A 87 -0.92 38.92 -53.12
N GLY A 88 -1.05 39.92 -52.27
CA GLY A 88 0.11 40.52 -51.64
C GLY A 88 -0.26 41.56 -50.61
N SER A 89 0.74 41.99 -49.84
CA SER A 89 0.55 42.98 -48.81
C SER A 89 0.77 44.41 -49.32
N GLY A 90 0.20 45.36 -48.57
CA GLY A 90 0.34 46.79 -48.80
C GLY A 90 -0.77 47.59 -48.13
N THR A 91 -0.68 48.92 -48.23
CA THR A 91 -1.60 49.84 -47.55
C THR A 91 -2.80 50.24 -48.40
N GLU A 92 -2.61 50.42 -49.72
CA GLU A 92 -3.67 50.79 -50.69
C GLU A 92 -3.61 49.97 -51.99
N ALA A 93 -2.51 49.23 -52.18
CA ALA A 93 -2.23 48.41 -53.35
C ALA A 93 -1.30 47.27 -52.95
N ILE A 94 -1.22 46.24 -53.79
CA ILE A 94 -0.19 45.21 -53.66
C ILE A 94 1.17 45.88 -53.93
N SER A 95 1.94 46.14 -52.87
CA SER A 95 3.32 46.65 -52.97
C SER A 95 4.32 45.49 -53.05
N VAL A 96 3.99 44.36 -52.43
CA VAL A 96 4.76 43.11 -52.47
C VAL A 96 3.85 41.96 -52.91
N ALA A 97 4.00 41.47 -54.14
CA ALA A 97 3.29 40.28 -54.61
C ALA A 97 3.85 39.03 -53.93
N LEU A 98 3.05 38.40 -53.07
CA LEU A 98 3.38 37.20 -52.30
C LEU A 98 2.96 35.92 -53.03
N TYR A 99 1.86 35.97 -53.76
CA TYR A 99 1.34 34.87 -54.56
C TYR A 99 0.74 35.38 -55.89
N SER A 100 0.94 34.65 -56.99
CA SER A 100 0.28 34.95 -58.26
C SER A 100 0.07 33.70 -59.11
N GLU A 101 -1.05 33.65 -59.83
CA GLU A 101 -1.46 32.56 -60.72
C GLU A 101 -2.24 33.08 -61.94
N GLU A 102 -2.24 32.29 -63.00
CA GLU A 102 -2.96 32.54 -64.25
C GLU A 102 -4.08 31.51 -64.46
N HIS A 103 -5.22 31.97 -64.98
CA HIS A 103 -6.38 31.15 -65.33
C HIS A 103 -6.82 31.44 -66.75
N GLU A 104 -7.03 30.38 -67.53
CA GLU A 104 -7.73 30.48 -68.82
C GLU A 104 -9.22 30.26 -68.56
N VAL A 105 -10.05 31.28 -68.81
CA VAL A 105 -11.49 31.22 -68.57
C VAL A 105 -12.26 31.56 -69.84
N LYS A 106 -13.46 30.97 -69.98
CA LYS A 106 -14.43 31.34 -70.99
C LYS A 106 -15.63 32.00 -70.32
N THR A 107 -15.97 33.20 -70.75
CA THR A 107 -17.15 33.92 -70.27
C THR A 107 -18.43 33.36 -70.89
N ASP A 108 -19.57 33.49 -70.19
CA ASP A 108 -20.89 33.10 -70.69
C ASP A 108 -21.55 34.20 -71.54
N ASP A 109 -22.83 34.01 -71.90
CA ASP A 109 -23.64 34.96 -72.68
C ASP A 109 -23.82 36.33 -72.00
N LEU A 110 -23.61 36.39 -70.68
CA LEU A 110 -23.70 37.58 -69.84
C LEU A 110 -22.31 38.09 -69.40
N GLY A 111 -21.22 37.54 -69.95
CA GLY A 111 -19.86 37.92 -69.60
C GLY A 111 -19.37 37.34 -68.26
N GLN A 112 -20.12 36.47 -67.60
CA GLN A 112 -19.77 35.89 -66.30
C GLN A 112 -18.76 34.74 -66.43
N PHE A 113 -17.84 34.64 -65.48
CA PHE A 113 -16.90 33.52 -65.35
C PHE A 113 -16.77 33.08 -63.88
N ASN A 114 -16.35 31.84 -63.69
CA ASN A 114 -16.08 31.23 -62.39
C ASN A 114 -14.66 30.65 -62.37
N LEU A 115 -13.94 30.85 -61.28
CA LEU A 115 -12.64 30.23 -61.05
C LEU A 115 -12.43 29.91 -59.57
N VAL A 116 -11.40 29.09 -59.29
CA VAL A 116 -10.99 28.77 -57.93
C VAL A 116 -9.55 29.21 -57.74
N ILE A 117 -9.35 30.25 -56.92
CA ILE A 117 -8.04 30.80 -56.61
C ILE A 117 -7.24 29.72 -55.88
N GLY A 118 -6.02 29.40 -56.32
CA GLY A 118 -5.19 28.31 -55.81
C GLY A 118 -5.14 27.08 -56.72
N GLN A 119 -6.01 27.01 -57.73
CA GLN A 119 -6.05 25.93 -58.74
C GLN A 119 -5.58 26.40 -60.13
N GLY A 120 -5.09 27.63 -60.26
CA GLY A 120 -4.57 28.17 -61.51
C GLY A 120 -3.13 27.74 -61.80
N LYS A 121 -2.61 28.16 -62.95
CA LYS A 121 -1.20 28.03 -63.29
C LYS A 121 -0.39 29.02 -62.46
N ARG A 122 0.28 28.52 -61.43
CA ARG A 122 1.11 29.32 -60.52
C ARG A 122 2.27 30.02 -61.25
N ILE A 123 2.42 31.32 -61.00
CA ILE A 123 3.49 32.18 -61.52
C ILE A 123 4.49 32.49 -60.42
N LYS A 124 4.02 32.77 -59.19
CA LYS A 124 4.86 33.20 -58.07
C LYS A 124 4.31 32.70 -56.73
N GLY A 125 5.22 32.31 -55.83
CA GLY A 125 4.91 31.98 -54.43
C GLY A 125 4.04 30.73 -54.25
N ALA A 126 3.58 30.47 -53.04
CA ALA A 126 2.60 29.43 -52.74
C ALA A 126 1.43 30.01 -51.95
N LEU A 127 0.20 29.57 -52.22
CA LEU A 127 -0.99 30.08 -51.50
C LEU A 127 -0.90 29.83 -49.99
N ALA A 128 -0.27 28.72 -49.58
CA ALA A 128 -0.05 28.35 -48.19
C ALA A 128 0.99 29.24 -47.46
N SER A 129 1.83 29.98 -48.18
CA SER A 129 2.84 30.88 -47.60
C SER A 129 2.36 32.33 -47.47
N VAL A 130 1.11 32.62 -47.82
CA VAL A 130 0.52 33.95 -47.64
C VAL A 130 0.25 34.17 -46.14
N PRO A 131 0.75 35.25 -45.52
CA PRO A 131 0.64 35.49 -44.07
C PRO A 131 -0.73 36.07 -43.71
N TRP A 132 -1.78 35.26 -43.84
CA TRP A 132 -3.20 35.65 -43.64
C TRP A 132 -3.52 36.27 -42.27
N ALA A 133 -2.73 35.97 -41.23
CA ALA A 133 -2.96 36.40 -39.85
C ALA A 133 -2.14 37.64 -39.44
N GLU A 134 -1.09 37.99 -40.19
CA GLU A 134 -0.11 39.00 -39.80
C GLU A 134 -0.22 40.29 -40.63
N GLU A 135 -0.65 40.19 -41.88
CA GLU A 135 -0.69 41.31 -42.82
C GLU A 135 -2.05 41.45 -43.49
N GLN A 136 -2.43 42.68 -43.84
CA GLN A 136 -3.61 42.94 -44.66
C GLN A 136 -3.32 42.50 -46.11
N ILE A 137 -4.02 41.45 -46.56
CA ILE A 137 -3.81 40.88 -47.89
C ILE A 137 -4.76 41.52 -48.91
N TRP A 138 -4.18 42.14 -49.94
CA TRP A 138 -4.87 42.67 -51.10
C TRP A 138 -4.93 41.64 -52.22
N PHE A 139 -6.03 41.68 -52.96
CA PHE A 139 -6.30 40.84 -54.12
C PHE A 139 -6.47 41.72 -55.36
N SER A 140 -5.83 41.34 -56.47
CA SER A 140 -6.02 41.99 -57.77
C SER A 140 -6.27 40.99 -58.88
N VAL A 141 -7.17 41.36 -59.79
CA VAL A 141 -7.46 40.63 -61.02
C VAL A 141 -7.03 41.48 -62.20
N GLU A 142 -6.19 40.90 -63.06
CA GLU A 142 -5.72 41.51 -64.28
C GLU A 142 -6.12 40.62 -65.46
N MET A 143 -6.43 41.21 -66.61
CA MET A 143 -6.80 40.48 -67.83
C MET A 143 -5.77 40.71 -68.91
N GLU A 144 -5.43 39.65 -69.65
CA GLU A 144 -4.57 39.74 -70.82
C GLU A 144 -5.25 40.58 -71.92
N GLY A 145 -4.53 41.58 -72.43
CA GLY A 145 -5.00 42.34 -73.59
C GLY A 145 -4.86 41.54 -74.88
N LYS A 146 -5.36 42.09 -76.01
CA LYS A 146 -5.18 41.46 -77.32
C LYS A 146 -3.69 41.15 -77.56
N SER A 147 -3.41 39.94 -78.07
CA SER A 147 -2.09 39.37 -78.35
C SER A 147 -0.92 40.38 -78.31
N GLY A 148 -0.17 40.38 -77.21
CA GLY A 148 1.05 41.19 -77.02
C GLY A 148 0.88 42.49 -76.23
N GLN A 149 -0.34 42.84 -75.79
CA GLN A 149 -0.57 43.95 -74.85
C GLN A 149 -0.31 43.51 -73.40
N PRO A 150 0.14 44.41 -72.51
CA PRO A 150 0.32 44.10 -71.09
C PRO A 150 -1.02 43.76 -70.43
N PHE A 151 -0.95 43.00 -69.33
CA PHE A 151 -2.11 42.73 -68.49
C PHE A 151 -2.70 44.05 -67.99
N THR A 152 -4.02 44.19 -68.11
CA THR A 152 -4.76 45.37 -67.65
C THR A 152 -5.46 45.05 -66.33
N LEU A 153 -5.27 45.89 -65.32
CA LEU A 153 -5.92 45.75 -64.03
C LEU A 153 -7.43 45.96 -64.18
N LEU A 154 -8.21 44.94 -63.83
CA LEU A 154 -9.67 45.00 -63.85
C LEU A 154 -10.25 45.41 -62.50
N SER A 155 -9.71 44.81 -61.43
CA SER A 155 -10.22 45.01 -60.09
C SER A 155 -9.12 44.82 -59.06
N ARG A 156 -9.24 45.58 -57.98
CA ARG A 156 -8.42 45.43 -56.77
C ARG A 156 -9.33 45.58 -55.57
N SER A 157 -9.27 44.63 -54.66
CA SER A 157 -10.05 44.65 -53.43
C SER A 157 -9.23 44.11 -52.28
N ASN A 158 -9.56 44.55 -51.07
CA ASN A 158 -9.00 44.00 -49.85
C ASN A 158 -9.76 42.71 -49.44
N LEU A 159 -9.05 41.67 -49.00
CA LEU A 159 -9.68 40.47 -48.48
C LEU A 159 -10.04 40.69 -47.00
N LEU A 160 -11.34 40.71 -46.73
CA LEU A 160 -11.89 40.78 -45.37
C LEU A 160 -12.17 39.38 -44.84
N SER A 161 -11.97 39.19 -43.54
CA SER A 161 -12.26 37.92 -42.86
C SER A 161 -13.75 37.56 -42.97
N VAL A 162 -14.04 36.31 -43.35
CA VAL A 162 -15.41 35.75 -43.34
C VAL A 162 -15.85 35.41 -41.90
N PRO A 163 -17.16 35.36 -41.60
CA PRO A 163 -17.67 35.10 -40.24
C PRO A 163 -17.14 33.81 -39.59
N TYR A 164 -16.92 32.74 -40.37
CA TYR A 164 -16.34 31.48 -39.85
C TYR A 164 -14.86 31.63 -39.49
N ALA A 165 -14.10 32.41 -40.25
CA ALA A 165 -12.71 32.75 -39.93
C ALA A 165 -12.63 33.68 -38.70
N MET A 166 -13.60 34.60 -38.54
CA MET A 166 -13.73 35.38 -37.31
C MET A 166 -14.09 34.49 -36.10
N HIS A 167 -15.01 33.52 -36.27
CA HIS A 167 -15.36 32.56 -35.23
C HIS A 167 -14.17 31.67 -34.83
N ALA A 168 -13.37 31.21 -35.80
CA ALA A 168 -12.14 30.46 -35.56
C ALA A 168 -11.07 31.31 -34.84
N ASN A 169 -10.94 32.59 -35.20
CA ASN A 169 -10.08 33.51 -34.45
C ASN A 169 -10.61 33.74 -33.04
N THR A 170 -11.92 33.85 -32.81
CA THR A 170 -12.49 33.91 -31.45
C THR A 170 -12.40 32.58 -30.70
N ALA A 171 -12.34 31.43 -31.38
CA ALA A 171 -12.03 30.15 -30.72
C ALA A 171 -10.57 30.13 -30.20
N THR A 172 -9.68 30.91 -30.81
CA THR A 172 -8.32 31.21 -30.32
C THR A 172 -8.27 32.45 -29.41
N GLN A 173 -9.24 33.36 -29.52
CA GLN A 173 -9.30 34.67 -28.85
C GLN A 173 -10.63 34.90 -28.08
N LEU A 174 -11.04 33.92 -27.27
CA LEU A 174 -11.96 34.18 -26.16
C LEU A 174 -11.16 34.74 -24.97
N ALA A 175 -10.77 36.01 -25.08
CA ALA A 175 -10.72 36.97 -23.95
C ALA A 175 -10.51 38.41 -24.45
N PRO A 176 -11.46 39.33 -24.22
CA PRO A 176 -11.15 40.72 -23.98
C PRO A 176 -10.95 40.94 -22.46
N GLY A 177 -9.79 41.47 -22.09
CA GLY A 177 -9.41 41.84 -20.71
C GLY A 177 -8.16 41.11 -20.22
N GLU A 178 -7.26 41.85 -19.56
CA GLU A 178 -6.11 41.28 -18.86
C GLU A 178 -6.62 40.20 -17.88
N GLU A 179 -6.08 38.97 -18.03
CA GLU A 179 -6.33 37.77 -17.20
C GLU A 179 -7.67 37.01 -17.32
N LYS A 180 -8.02 36.41 -18.48
CA LYS A 180 -9.28 35.62 -18.56
C LYS A 180 -9.32 34.21 -19.18
N ASN A 181 -8.20 33.52 -19.44
CA ASN A 181 -8.28 32.08 -19.76
C ASN A 181 -6.95 31.33 -19.56
N GLN A 182 -6.50 31.22 -18.30
CA GLN A 182 -5.46 30.24 -17.95
C GLN A 182 -6.12 28.91 -17.56
N SER A 183 -6.58 28.18 -18.58
CA SER A 183 -6.40 26.74 -18.58
C SER A 183 -5.41 26.46 -19.70
N ILE A 184 -4.13 26.42 -19.36
CA ILE A 184 -3.21 25.66 -20.21
C ILE A 184 -3.72 24.23 -20.10
N TYR A 185 -4.33 23.72 -21.17
CA TYR A 185 -4.76 22.33 -21.22
C TYR A 185 -3.60 21.44 -20.76
N TRP A 186 -3.87 20.53 -19.82
CA TRP A 186 -2.88 19.52 -19.45
C TRP A 186 -2.73 18.56 -20.62
N LEU A 187 -1.54 18.55 -21.21
CA LEU A 187 -1.23 17.74 -22.38
C LEU A 187 -0.93 16.31 -21.94
N THR A 188 -1.24 15.33 -22.79
CA THR A 188 -0.91 13.91 -22.55
C THR A 188 0.60 13.65 -22.51
N GLY A 189 1.41 14.54 -23.10
CA GLY A 189 2.87 14.52 -23.02
C GLY A 189 3.47 15.32 -21.85
N GLY A 190 2.63 15.90 -20.99
CA GLY A 190 3.06 16.76 -19.88
C GLY A 190 3.27 18.22 -20.27
N ASN A 191 3.38 19.08 -19.25
CA ASN A 191 3.53 20.53 -19.39
C ASN A 191 4.87 20.97 -18.78
N SER A 192 5.58 21.88 -19.45
CA SER A 192 6.81 22.53 -18.96
C SER A 192 6.56 24.02 -18.68
N LEU A 193 7.37 24.64 -17.81
CA LEU A 193 7.30 26.07 -17.46
C LEU A 193 5.92 26.50 -16.89
N THR A 194 5.33 25.66 -16.03
CA THR A 194 4.04 25.93 -15.37
C THR A 194 4.12 27.06 -14.34
N SER A 195 3.00 27.77 -14.12
CA SER A 195 2.83 28.81 -13.08
C SER A 195 1.79 28.32 -12.05
N PRO A 196 2.18 27.76 -10.90
CA PRO A 196 1.27 27.06 -9.99
C PRO A 196 0.00 27.82 -9.53
N PRO A 197 0.01 29.16 -9.32
CA PRO A 197 -1.20 29.89 -8.91
C PRO A 197 -2.37 29.80 -9.89
N THR A 198 -2.07 29.55 -11.16
CA THR A 198 -3.04 29.64 -12.25
C THR A 198 -3.02 28.42 -13.18
N HIS A 199 -1.91 27.68 -13.26
CA HIS A 199 -1.72 26.44 -14.00
C HIS A 199 -1.70 25.25 -13.03
N PHE A 200 -2.85 24.61 -12.84
CA PHE A 200 -2.98 23.41 -12.01
C PHE A 200 -3.98 22.44 -12.63
N LEU A 201 -3.91 21.17 -12.24
CA LEU A 201 -4.88 20.14 -12.59
C LEU A 201 -5.87 20.03 -11.42
N GLY A 202 -7.13 20.38 -11.64
CA GLY A 202 -8.15 20.34 -10.58
C GLY A 202 -9.37 21.20 -10.88
N THR A 203 -10.20 21.39 -9.85
CA THR A 203 -11.42 22.19 -9.87
C THR A 203 -11.20 23.55 -9.18
N ARG A 204 -12.00 24.57 -9.53
CA ARG A 204 -12.02 25.89 -8.86
C ARG A 204 -13.27 26.12 -8.04
N ASP A 205 -14.24 25.23 -8.17
CA ASP A 205 -15.50 25.22 -7.44
C ASP A 205 -15.47 24.15 -6.34
N ALA A 206 -16.50 24.15 -5.50
CA ALA A 206 -16.64 23.21 -4.39
C ALA A 206 -17.13 21.83 -4.86
N GLN A 207 -16.46 21.27 -5.87
CA GLN A 207 -16.72 19.96 -6.47
C GLN A 207 -15.49 19.07 -6.35
N ASP A 208 -15.75 17.77 -6.25
CA ASP A 208 -14.71 16.75 -6.17
C ASP A 208 -13.92 16.66 -7.49
N PHE A 209 -12.60 16.50 -7.39
CA PHE A 209 -11.74 16.21 -8.53
C PHE A 209 -11.64 14.69 -8.72
N VAL A 210 -12.15 14.19 -9.85
CA VAL A 210 -12.35 12.76 -10.09
C VAL A 210 -11.50 12.27 -11.27
N ILE A 211 -10.69 11.25 -11.03
CA ILE A 211 -9.93 10.54 -12.06
C ILE A 211 -10.62 9.21 -12.35
N LYS A 212 -10.96 8.99 -13.62
CA LYS A 212 -11.64 7.79 -14.09
C LYS A 212 -10.79 6.99 -15.07
N THR A 213 -11.01 5.69 -15.11
CA THR A 213 -10.52 4.80 -16.17
C THR A 213 -11.68 3.95 -16.63
N ASN A 214 -11.98 3.96 -17.93
CA ASN A 214 -13.15 3.27 -18.50
C ASN A 214 -14.45 3.60 -17.74
N ASP A 215 -14.73 4.90 -17.58
CA ASP A 215 -15.86 5.48 -16.84
C ASP A 215 -15.99 5.09 -15.35
N THR A 216 -15.05 4.32 -14.82
CA THR A 216 -15.00 3.92 -13.41
C THR A 216 -14.11 4.88 -12.63
N VAL A 217 -14.60 5.42 -11.51
CA VAL A 217 -13.80 6.26 -10.60
C VAL A 217 -12.67 5.43 -9.99
N ARG A 218 -11.44 5.92 -10.10
CA ARG A 218 -10.24 5.31 -9.52
C ARG A 218 -9.71 6.11 -8.35
N ILE A 219 -9.66 7.42 -8.52
CA ILE A 219 -9.18 8.36 -7.51
C ILE A 219 -10.21 9.49 -7.43
N SER A 220 -10.59 9.86 -6.22
CA SER A 220 -11.37 11.07 -5.95
C SER A 220 -10.65 11.90 -4.91
N ILE A 221 -10.41 13.17 -5.21
CA ILE A 221 -10.05 14.18 -4.22
C ILE A 221 -11.32 14.96 -3.92
N THR A 222 -11.86 14.78 -2.73
CA THR A 222 -13.11 15.46 -2.36
C THR A 222 -12.90 16.96 -2.26
N LYS A 223 -13.98 17.75 -2.36
CA LYS A 223 -13.95 19.20 -2.13
C LYS A 223 -13.36 19.62 -0.78
N GLU A 224 -13.36 18.71 0.20
CA GLU A 224 -12.76 18.90 1.53
C GLU A 224 -11.28 18.46 1.60
N GLY A 225 -10.70 18.03 0.49
CA GLY A 225 -9.30 17.60 0.38
C GLY A 225 -9.04 16.15 0.81
N GLN A 226 -10.08 15.32 0.99
CA GLN A 226 -9.87 13.90 1.30
C GLN A 226 -9.49 13.13 0.04
N TYR A 227 -8.44 12.33 0.13
CA TYR A 227 -8.02 11.44 -0.95
C TYR A 227 -8.68 10.06 -0.79
N GLN A 228 -9.37 9.61 -1.83
CA GLN A 228 -10.07 8.33 -1.86
C GLN A 228 -9.60 7.51 -3.06
N MET A 229 -9.23 6.25 -2.83
CA MET A 229 -8.85 5.29 -3.86
C MET A 229 -9.88 4.19 -3.98
N PHE A 230 -10.21 3.83 -5.20
CA PHE A 230 -11.20 2.80 -5.52
C PHE A 230 -10.59 1.77 -6.48
N ALA A 231 -10.46 0.54 -6.00
CA ALA A 231 -10.15 -0.60 -6.84
C ALA A 231 -11.38 -1.02 -7.65
N GLY A 232 -11.14 -1.57 -8.85
CA GLY A 232 -12.21 -2.19 -9.63
C GLY A 232 -12.40 -3.63 -9.20
N THR A 233 -13.49 -4.25 -9.63
CA THR A 233 -13.76 -5.69 -9.41
C THR A 233 -12.72 -6.64 -10.02
N GLN A 234 -11.79 -6.11 -10.82
CA GLN A 234 -10.69 -6.85 -11.46
C GLN A 234 -9.37 -6.78 -10.70
N VAL A 235 -9.30 -6.02 -9.59
CA VAL A 235 -8.14 -6.08 -8.68
C VAL A 235 -8.42 -7.21 -7.69
N ASN A 236 -8.08 -8.43 -8.11
CA ASN A 236 -8.27 -9.65 -7.35
C ASN A 236 -7.06 -10.57 -7.56
N GLY A 237 -6.65 -11.28 -6.51
CA GLY A 237 -5.48 -12.16 -6.57
C GLY A 237 -5.01 -12.59 -5.18
N GLU A 238 -4.00 -13.44 -5.17
CA GLU A 238 -3.35 -13.92 -3.94
C GLU A 238 -2.51 -12.82 -3.31
N SER A 239 -2.23 -12.92 -2.00
CA SER A 239 -1.41 -11.94 -1.28
C SER A 239 0.03 -11.80 -1.77
N SER A 240 0.50 -12.75 -2.59
CA SER A 240 1.83 -12.71 -3.20
C SER A 240 1.87 -11.92 -4.53
N ASP A 241 0.73 -11.60 -5.13
CA ASP A 241 0.66 -10.82 -6.37
C ASP A 241 0.54 -9.32 -6.06
N ILE A 242 1.58 -8.56 -6.39
CA ILE A 242 1.58 -7.11 -6.20
C ILE A 242 0.46 -6.40 -6.98
N ASN A 243 -0.02 -6.98 -8.09
CA ASN A 243 -1.10 -6.42 -8.89
C ASN A 243 -2.49 -6.59 -8.26
N ALA A 244 -2.60 -7.42 -7.20
CA ALA A 244 -3.82 -7.58 -6.43
C ALA A 244 -4.04 -6.45 -5.41
N TYR A 245 -3.08 -5.52 -5.27
CA TYR A 245 -3.18 -4.41 -4.33
C TYR A 245 -3.69 -3.13 -5.01
N PRO A 246 -4.70 -2.44 -4.45
CA PRO A 246 -5.24 -1.20 -5.02
C PRO A 246 -4.26 -0.02 -4.94
N MET A 247 -3.25 -0.11 -4.08
CA MET A 247 -2.23 0.91 -3.90
C MET A 247 -0.86 0.22 -3.71
N THR A 248 0.10 0.60 -4.54
CA THR A 248 1.50 0.19 -4.45
C THR A 248 2.35 1.44 -4.33
N ILE A 249 3.28 1.48 -3.37
CA ILE A 249 4.16 2.64 -3.15
C ILE A 249 5.60 2.18 -3.25
N GLU A 250 6.30 2.68 -4.25
CA GLU A 250 7.73 2.46 -4.45
C GLU A 250 8.46 3.77 -4.16
N GLY A 251 9.05 3.86 -2.96
CA GLY A 251 9.89 4.98 -2.55
C GLY A 251 11.35 4.75 -2.93
N SER A 252 12.17 5.81 -2.90
CA SER A 252 13.62 5.69 -3.06
C SER A 252 14.29 5.24 -1.76
N GLU A 253 14.64 6.18 -0.88
CA GLU A 253 15.24 5.90 0.44
C GLU A 253 14.20 5.86 1.56
N GLN A 254 12.98 6.33 1.29
CA GLN A 254 11.93 6.57 2.29
C GLN A 254 10.59 6.04 1.79
N GLY A 255 9.78 5.52 2.71
CA GLY A 255 8.41 5.05 2.45
C GLY A 255 7.35 6.09 2.80
N ILE A 256 6.29 5.65 3.48
CA ILE A 256 5.17 6.52 3.86
C ILE A 256 5.49 7.28 5.15
N TYR A 257 5.42 8.61 5.10
CA TYR A 257 5.47 9.47 6.28
C TYR A 257 4.08 9.97 6.65
N ILE A 258 3.57 9.59 7.84
CA ILE A 258 2.26 10.01 8.34
C ILE A 258 2.45 11.06 9.43
N LYS A 259 2.03 12.30 9.17
CA LYS A 259 1.97 13.37 10.16
C LYS A 259 0.53 13.66 10.53
N VAL A 260 0.20 13.45 11.80
CA VAL A 260 -1.08 13.90 12.36
C VAL A 260 -0.86 15.18 13.17
N ASN A 261 -1.64 16.21 12.85
CA ASN A 261 -1.66 17.48 13.55
C ASN A 261 -2.61 17.39 14.75
N GLY A 262 -2.29 18.10 15.85
CA GLY A 262 -3.06 18.02 17.10
C GLY A 262 -2.44 17.07 18.12
N SER A 263 -3.24 16.68 19.13
CA SER A 263 -2.80 15.77 20.18
C SER A 263 -2.76 14.31 19.68
N ARG A 264 -1.79 13.53 20.12
CA ARG A 264 -1.56 12.14 19.71
C ARG A 264 -1.98 11.20 20.82
N ASN A 265 -3.28 11.09 21.07
CA ASN A 265 -3.87 10.30 22.16
C ASN A 265 -4.53 9.01 21.64
N HIS A 266 -5.07 8.19 22.54
CA HIS A 266 -5.75 6.93 22.21
C HIS A 266 -7.05 7.11 21.40
N THR A 267 -7.47 8.34 21.13
CA THR A 267 -8.60 8.62 20.24
C THR A 267 -8.16 9.08 18.85
N THR A 268 -6.85 9.25 18.64
CA THR A 268 -6.25 9.72 17.40
C THR A 268 -5.59 8.56 16.66
N ASN A 269 -6.23 8.15 15.57
CA ASN A 269 -5.78 7.02 14.75
C ASN A 269 -4.85 7.50 13.63
N PHE A 270 -3.67 6.89 13.52
CA PHE A 270 -2.75 7.05 12.40
C PHE A 270 -3.11 6.11 11.25
N LEU A 271 -3.54 4.89 11.57
CA LEU A 271 -4.03 3.88 10.63
C LEU A 271 -5.17 3.10 11.27
N THR A 272 -6.17 2.71 10.50
CA THR A 272 -7.32 1.91 10.95
C THR A 272 -7.64 0.85 9.91
N PHE A 273 -7.82 -0.38 10.35
CA PHE A 273 -8.22 -1.52 9.53
C PHE A 273 -9.70 -1.82 9.83
N GLY A 274 -10.55 -1.88 8.80
CA GLY A 274 -12.02 -1.98 8.94
C GLY A 274 -12.68 -2.50 7.67
N ASP A 275 -13.86 -3.10 7.79
CA ASP A 275 -14.66 -3.56 6.63
C ASP A 275 -15.61 -2.47 6.12
N ASP A 276 -16.14 -1.68 7.05
CA ASP A 276 -17.01 -0.55 6.77
C ASP A 276 -16.63 0.64 7.66
N ARG A 277 -17.36 1.75 7.51
CA ARG A 277 -17.09 2.97 8.27
C ARG A 277 -17.38 2.84 9.78
N GLN A 278 -17.95 1.73 10.25
CA GLN A 278 -18.42 1.53 11.61
C GLN A 278 -17.69 0.42 12.36
N PHE A 279 -17.07 -0.54 11.67
CA PHE A 279 -16.37 -1.67 12.27
C PHE A 279 -14.87 -1.67 11.97
N SER A 280 -14.05 -1.71 13.02
CA SER A 280 -12.58 -1.77 12.92
C SER A 280 -12.03 -3.03 13.57
N TRP A 281 -11.15 -3.74 12.86
CA TRP A 281 -10.43 -4.94 13.31
C TRP A 281 -9.13 -4.63 14.04
N GLY A 282 -8.56 -3.44 13.82
CA GLY A 282 -7.32 -3.02 14.43
C GLY A 282 -6.95 -1.57 14.10
N ARG A 283 -6.07 -0.98 14.91
CA ARG A 283 -5.71 0.44 14.82
C ARG A 283 -4.24 0.65 15.19
N VAL A 284 -3.66 1.67 14.59
CA VAL A 284 -2.36 2.24 14.96
C VAL A 284 -2.66 3.64 15.47
N GLU A 285 -2.47 3.87 16.77
CA GLU A 285 -2.89 5.11 17.44
C GLU A 285 -1.76 5.75 18.25
N GLY A 286 -1.93 7.03 18.58
CA GLY A 286 -1.00 7.76 19.43
C GLY A 286 -1.20 7.44 20.91
N GLN A 287 -0.18 7.74 21.71
CA GLN A 287 -0.27 7.77 23.16
C GLN A 287 0.29 9.11 23.68
N THR A 288 -0.41 9.77 24.59
CA THR A 288 0.09 10.97 25.25
C THR A 288 0.73 10.67 26.59
N PHE A 289 1.55 11.62 27.06
CA PHE A 289 2.19 11.51 28.37
C PHE A 289 1.18 11.38 29.54
N PRO A 290 0.11 12.20 29.64
CA PRO A 290 -0.88 12.01 30.71
C PRO A 290 -1.59 10.64 30.71
N GLU A 291 -1.75 10.02 29.54
CA GLU A 291 -2.31 8.67 29.42
C GLU A 291 -1.31 7.60 29.89
N LEU A 292 -0.03 7.78 29.58
CA LEU A 292 1.04 6.95 30.13
C LEU A 292 1.10 7.06 31.66
N GLU A 293 0.94 8.27 32.22
CA GLU A 293 0.96 8.51 33.67
C GLU A 293 -0.20 7.82 34.42
N ALA A 294 -1.35 7.70 33.76
CA ALA A 294 -2.53 7.02 34.29
C ALA A 294 -2.38 5.48 34.30
N THR A 295 -1.36 4.94 33.64
CA THR A 295 -1.15 3.49 33.59
C THR A 295 -0.60 2.98 34.92
N TRP A 296 -1.16 1.88 35.43
CA TRP A 296 -0.76 1.30 36.72
C TRP A 296 0.75 1.02 36.83
N ARG A 297 1.41 0.67 35.71
CA ARG A 297 2.86 0.45 35.65
C ARG A 297 3.66 1.71 35.93
N TYR A 298 3.23 2.86 35.39
CA TYR A 298 3.86 4.15 35.66
C TYR A 298 3.68 4.54 37.13
N GLN A 299 2.45 4.43 37.64
CA GLN A 299 2.15 4.72 39.04
C GLN A 299 2.95 3.82 40.00
N LEU A 300 3.14 2.54 39.67
CA LEU A 300 3.94 1.60 40.44
C LEU A 300 5.44 1.99 40.42
N GLN A 301 6.00 2.32 39.26
CA GLN A 301 7.40 2.73 39.16
C GLN A 301 7.68 4.05 39.88
N VAL A 302 6.80 5.04 39.73
CA VAL A 302 6.87 6.30 40.49
C VAL A 302 6.79 6.05 41.98
N SER A 303 5.91 5.16 42.43
CA SER A 303 5.76 4.81 43.84
C SER A 303 7.00 4.12 44.41
N VAL A 304 7.60 3.18 43.65
CA VAL A 304 8.86 2.51 44.04
C VAL A 304 10.01 3.51 44.14
N PHE A 305 10.12 4.42 43.18
CA PHE A 305 11.14 5.47 43.18
C PHE A 305 10.95 6.47 44.35
N ALA A 306 9.71 6.89 44.60
CA ALA A 306 9.36 7.74 45.73
C ALA A 306 9.64 7.06 47.08
N LEU A 307 9.37 5.75 47.20
CA LEU A 307 9.71 4.94 48.39
C LEU A 307 11.23 4.85 48.62
N GLN A 308 12.02 4.69 47.56
CA GLN A 308 13.48 4.69 47.65
C GLN A 308 14.00 6.04 48.16
N GLY A 309 13.50 7.16 47.62
CA GLY A 309 13.83 8.51 48.09
C GLY A 309 13.41 8.77 49.55
N ALA A 310 12.20 8.36 49.93
CA ALA A 310 11.69 8.50 51.30
C ALA A 310 12.49 7.64 52.30
N SER A 311 12.88 6.43 51.93
CA SER A 311 13.73 5.57 52.77
C SER A 311 15.11 6.18 53.02
N LEU A 312 15.67 6.90 52.02
CA LEU A 312 16.91 7.64 52.17
C LEU A 312 16.77 8.80 53.17
N GLY A 313 15.69 9.58 53.04
CA GLY A 313 15.37 10.67 53.95
C GLY A 313 15.16 10.22 55.40
N LEU A 314 14.46 9.08 55.60
CA LEU A 314 14.28 8.47 56.91
C LEU A 314 15.59 7.98 57.52
N ARG A 315 16.50 7.38 56.72
CA ARG A 315 17.83 6.93 57.18
C ARG A 315 18.71 8.12 57.59
N ILE A 316 18.69 9.22 56.83
CA ILE A 316 19.41 10.46 57.17
C ILE A 316 18.85 11.06 58.47
N ALA A 317 17.52 11.16 58.60
CA ALA A 317 16.88 11.71 59.79
C ALA A 317 17.15 10.86 61.05
N ALA A 318 17.09 9.52 60.94
CA ALA A 318 17.39 8.60 62.02
C ALA A 318 18.85 8.71 62.48
N TRP A 319 19.79 8.91 61.55
CA TRP A 319 21.20 9.14 61.88
C TRP A 319 21.41 10.48 62.59
N ILE A 320 20.79 11.58 62.12
CA ILE A 320 20.86 12.89 62.80
C ILE A 320 20.34 12.77 64.24
N LEU A 321 19.23 12.05 64.46
CA LEU A 321 18.67 11.82 65.79
C LEU A 321 19.60 11.02 66.71
N GLN A 322 20.33 10.02 66.19
CA GLN A 322 21.33 9.27 66.96
C GLN A 322 22.54 10.14 67.31
N ALA A 323 23.00 10.99 66.39
CA ALA A 323 24.13 11.90 66.64
C ALA A 323 23.82 13.00 67.66
N VAL A 324 22.55 13.43 67.78
CA VAL A 324 22.11 14.45 68.75
C VAL A 324 21.82 13.86 70.14
N GLY A 325 21.58 12.54 70.22
CA GLY A 325 21.32 11.82 71.48
C GLY A 325 22.55 11.54 72.36
N GLU A 326 23.76 11.73 71.84
CA GLU A 326 25.01 11.57 72.59
C GLU A 326 25.53 12.92 73.10
N THR A 327 24.83 13.54 74.05
CA THR A 327 25.39 14.67 74.79
C THR A 327 26.13 14.17 76.03
N SER A 328 27.47 14.13 75.99
CA SER A 328 28.29 14.71 77.06
C SER A 328 29.78 14.82 76.72
N THR A 329 30.27 16.05 76.83
CA THR A 329 31.64 16.51 77.12
C THR A 329 32.72 16.52 76.02
N VAL A 330 33.01 17.75 75.57
CA VAL A 330 34.32 18.42 75.48
C VAL A 330 35.42 17.77 74.63
N CYS A 331 35.68 18.43 73.50
CA CYS A 331 36.94 18.60 72.76
C CYS A 331 37.80 17.38 72.41
N ASP A 332 38.22 17.36 71.14
CA ASP A 332 39.14 16.40 70.49
C ASP A 332 38.65 14.96 70.35
N GLY A 333 38.09 14.66 69.17
CA GLY A 333 37.83 13.27 68.81
C GLY A 333 36.88 12.98 67.66
N PHE A 334 36.45 13.96 66.86
CA PHE A 334 35.60 13.66 65.69
C PHE A 334 36.42 13.38 64.43
N ALA A 335 37.25 12.35 64.52
CA ALA A 335 37.86 11.69 63.37
C ALA A 335 37.78 10.16 63.54
N THR A 336 36.62 9.63 63.92
CA THR A 336 36.33 8.24 63.59
C THR A 336 36.08 8.19 62.09
N ALA A 337 37.03 7.63 61.34
CA ALA A 337 36.97 7.50 59.88
C ALA A 337 35.66 6.87 59.35
N GLY A 338 34.90 6.16 60.21
CA GLY A 338 33.55 5.67 59.89
C GLY A 338 32.47 6.74 59.75
N SER A 339 32.58 7.87 60.46
CA SER A 339 31.55 8.93 60.48
C SER A 339 31.61 9.81 59.22
N VAL A 340 32.81 10.11 58.73
CA VAL A 340 33.02 10.87 57.48
C VAL A 340 32.67 10.01 56.25
N ALA A 341 32.99 8.71 56.28
CA ALA A 341 32.67 7.78 55.20
C ALA A 341 31.16 7.61 54.99
N GLN A 342 30.37 7.56 56.07
CA GLN A 342 28.90 7.43 55.97
C GLN A 342 28.24 8.71 55.42
N ILE A 343 28.69 9.90 55.83
CA ILE A 343 28.17 11.17 55.28
C ILE A 343 28.46 11.28 53.78
N ILE A 344 29.67 10.92 53.35
CA ILE A 344 30.04 10.88 51.92
C ILE A 344 29.17 9.85 51.18
N ALA A 345 28.96 8.66 51.72
CA ALA A 345 28.11 7.63 51.13
C ALA A 345 26.65 8.11 50.96
N PHE A 346 26.05 8.75 51.98
CA PHE A 346 24.71 9.30 51.88
C PHE A 346 24.60 10.46 50.88
N THR A 347 25.63 11.31 50.79
CA THR A 347 25.67 12.42 49.82
C THR A 347 25.74 11.89 48.39
N VAL A 348 26.51 10.82 48.16
CA VAL A 348 26.58 10.10 46.87
C VAL A 348 25.26 9.38 46.57
N GLU A 349 24.64 8.70 47.54
CA GLU A 349 23.33 8.05 47.37
C GLU A 349 22.23 9.08 47.03
N ALA A 350 22.19 10.24 47.71
CA ALA A 350 21.22 11.30 47.45
C ALA A 350 21.42 11.97 46.08
N ALA A 351 22.67 12.22 45.70
CA ALA A 351 23.01 12.71 44.36
C ALA A 351 22.63 11.68 43.27
N GLY A 352 22.77 10.38 43.53
CA GLY A 352 22.32 9.31 42.65
C GLY A 352 20.80 9.27 42.47
N VAL A 353 20.01 9.48 43.53
CA VAL A 353 18.54 9.56 43.45
C VAL A 353 18.09 10.79 42.65
N LEU A 354 18.70 11.96 42.87
CA LEU A 354 18.39 13.18 42.10
C LEU A 354 18.83 13.09 40.63
N ALA A 355 20.00 12.52 40.37
CA ALA A 355 20.47 12.28 39.00
C ALA A 355 19.54 11.30 38.26
N ASN A 356 19.09 10.25 38.95
CA ASN A 356 18.13 9.28 38.42
C ASN A 356 16.75 9.87 38.16
N SER A 357 16.25 10.83 38.95
CA SER A 357 14.94 11.45 38.72
C SER A 357 14.92 12.32 37.46
N ILE A 358 16.02 13.04 37.19
CA ILE A 358 16.19 13.87 35.98
C ILE A 358 16.39 12.99 34.74
N THR A 359 17.21 11.94 34.82
CA THR A 359 17.38 10.99 33.70
C THR A 359 16.12 10.17 33.43
N TRP A 360 15.35 9.80 34.46
CA TRP A 360 14.04 9.13 34.32
C TRP A 360 13.02 10.03 33.62
N GLY A 361 12.89 11.30 34.02
CA GLY A 361 11.98 12.26 33.39
C GLY A 361 12.32 12.59 31.92
N VAL A 362 13.60 12.54 31.53
CA VAL A 362 14.06 12.69 30.14
C VAL A 362 13.96 11.38 29.35
N GLY A 363 14.18 10.23 30.00
CA GLY A 363 14.09 8.89 29.42
C GLY A 363 12.68 8.52 28.98
N ILE A 364 11.67 8.78 29.82
CA ILE A 364 10.27 8.42 29.53
C ILE A 364 9.66 9.26 28.39
N ARG A 365 10.14 10.50 28.17
CA ARG A 365 9.72 11.28 26.99
C ARG A 365 10.12 10.62 25.66
N ARG A 366 11.11 9.71 25.68
CA ARG A 366 11.47 8.86 24.53
C ARG A 366 10.61 7.61 24.41
N GLU A 367 9.83 7.27 25.43
CA GLU A 367 8.91 6.11 25.46
C GLU A 367 7.51 6.44 24.93
N ILE A 368 7.26 7.69 24.52
CA ILE A 368 6.04 8.06 23.78
C ILE A 368 6.05 7.31 22.45
N GLY A 369 5.19 6.30 22.37
CA GLY A 369 5.17 5.34 21.27
C GLY A 369 3.88 5.39 20.44
N VAL A 370 3.78 4.38 19.59
CA VAL A 370 2.59 4.08 18.79
C VAL A 370 1.96 2.84 19.41
N PHE A 371 0.66 2.90 19.72
CA PHE A 371 -0.07 1.75 20.22
C PHE A 371 -0.63 0.95 19.04
N TYR A 372 -0.35 -0.36 19.03
CA TYR A 372 -0.92 -1.31 18.08
C TYR A 372 -2.07 -2.05 18.74
N ALA A 373 -3.29 -1.76 18.30
CA ALA A 373 -4.50 -2.43 18.75
C ALA A 373 -4.88 -3.53 17.76
N SER A 374 -4.97 -4.76 18.24
CA SER A 374 -5.44 -5.93 17.48
C SER A 374 -6.45 -6.71 18.32
N GLY A 375 -7.37 -7.41 17.66
CA GLY A 375 -8.25 -8.38 18.32
C GLY A 375 -7.52 -9.63 18.82
N ALA A 376 -6.28 -9.84 18.38
CA ALA A 376 -5.39 -10.91 18.81
C ALA A 376 -4.49 -10.48 19.98
N GLY A 377 -4.15 -11.43 20.86
CA GLY A 377 -3.39 -11.15 22.08
C GLY A 377 -2.01 -11.80 22.15
N ASP A 378 -1.58 -12.49 21.10
CA ASP A 378 -0.36 -13.29 21.07
C ASP A 378 0.67 -12.84 20.03
N TYR A 379 1.93 -13.12 20.34
CA TYR A 379 3.09 -12.99 19.46
C TYR A 379 3.50 -14.38 19.00
N ALA A 380 3.56 -14.58 17.69
CA ALA A 380 3.88 -15.86 17.10
C ALA A 380 4.99 -15.75 16.04
N GLU A 381 5.56 -16.90 15.72
CA GLU A 381 6.53 -17.06 14.66
C GLU A 381 6.13 -18.25 13.77
N TRP A 382 6.40 -18.16 12.47
CA TRP A 382 6.34 -19.32 11.60
C TRP A 382 7.52 -20.25 11.90
N LEU A 383 7.22 -21.48 12.31
CA LEU A 383 8.22 -22.51 12.54
C LEU A 383 8.05 -23.66 11.55
N PRO A 384 9.15 -24.20 11.00
CA PRO A 384 9.09 -25.33 10.08
C PRO A 384 8.59 -26.57 10.81
N ARG A 385 7.69 -27.29 10.16
CA ARG A 385 7.15 -28.54 10.68
C ARG A 385 8.12 -29.70 10.45
N HIS A 386 8.16 -30.63 11.40
CA HIS A 386 8.94 -31.86 11.26
C HIS A 386 8.43 -32.69 10.07
N GLU A 387 9.33 -33.35 9.36
CA GLU A 387 8.97 -34.17 8.21
C GLU A 387 8.06 -35.33 8.64
N GLY A 388 6.98 -35.56 7.88
CA GLY A 388 6.00 -36.60 8.16
C GLY A 388 4.88 -36.22 9.13
N GLU A 389 4.91 -35.01 9.71
CA GLU A 389 3.84 -34.52 10.59
C GLU A 389 2.62 -34.04 9.78
N ARG A 390 1.42 -34.24 10.34
CA ARG A 390 0.17 -33.70 9.76
C ARG A 390 0.04 -32.20 9.99
N ASP A 391 -0.88 -31.56 9.27
CA ASP A 391 -1.17 -30.13 9.48
C ASP A 391 -1.69 -29.97 10.91
N MET A 392 -1.21 -28.94 11.59
CA MET A 392 -1.58 -28.68 12.97
C MET A 392 -2.74 -27.69 13.00
N PHE A 393 -3.65 -27.92 13.92
CA PHE A 393 -4.82 -27.07 14.05
C PHE A 393 -4.64 -26.03 15.15
N PHE A 394 -5.37 -24.92 15.03
CA PHE A 394 -5.33 -23.86 16.03
C PHE A 394 -5.62 -24.38 17.44
N GLY A 395 -4.83 -23.92 18.39
CA GLY A 395 -4.90 -24.29 19.80
C GLY A 395 -4.35 -25.68 20.14
N GLU A 396 -3.76 -26.40 19.19
CA GLU A 396 -3.02 -27.62 19.49
C GLU A 396 -1.69 -27.31 20.20
N ILE A 397 -1.31 -28.17 21.14
CA ILE A 397 -0.02 -28.13 21.82
C ILE A 397 1.01 -28.89 21.01
N VAL A 398 2.18 -28.28 20.83
CA VAL A 398 3.27 -28.82 20.03
C VAL A 398 4.56 -28.84 20.83
N GLY A 399 5.40 -29.84 20.55
CA GLY A 399 6.80 -29.86 20.94
C GLY A 399 7.64 -29.13 19.91
N VAL A 400 8.58 -28.32 20.38
CA VAL A 400 9.63 -27.72 19.55
C VAL A 400 10.95 -28.40 19.88
N THR A 401 11.59 -28.97 18.86
CA THR A 401 12.90 -29.61 18.98
C THR A 401 13.81 -29.07 17.88
N ALA A 402 14.96 -28.51 18.25
CA ALA A 402 15.92 -27.92 17.30
C ALA A 402 15.28 -26.94 16.29
N GLY A 403 14.27 -26.17 16.73
CA GLY A 403 13.57 -25.18 15.91
C GLY A 403 12.49 -25.74 14.97
N LYS A 404 12.18 -27.04 15.03
CA LYS A 404 11.09 -27.66 14.27
C LYS A 404 9.93 -28.06 15.19
N VAL A 405 8.71 -27.98 14.65
CA VAL A 405 7.48 -28.30 15.40
C VAL A 405 6.97 -29.70 15.10
N SER A 406 6.46 -30.36 16.13
CA SER A 406 5.88 -31.71 16.05
C SER A 406 4.79 -31.91 17.11
N LEU A 407 3.82 -32.79 16.82
CA LEU A 407 2.86 -33.25 17.84
C LEU A 407 3.50 -34.23 18.83
N HIS A 408 4.69 -34.76 18.51
CA HIS A 408 5.47 -35.59 19.41
C HIS A 408 6.07 -34.74 20.53
N THR A 409 5.30 -34.60 21.60
CA THR A 409 5.66 -33.89 22.84
C THR A 409 6.62 -34.68 23.75
N SER A 410 7.15 -35.82 23.34
CA SER A 410 8.15 -36.56 24.14
C SER A 410 9.52 -35.90 23.98
N ASP A 411 10.13 -35.48 25.09
CA ASP A 411 11.48 -34.89 25.13
C ASP A 411 11.67 -33.62 24.26
N ALA A 412 10.60 -32.84 24.09
CA ALA A 412 10.68 -31.54 23.42
C ALA A 412 11.49 -30.53 24.25
N ASP A 413 12.28 -29.68 23.58
CA ASP A 413 13.05 -28.61 24.22
C ASP A 413 12.09 -27.56 24.83
N HIS A 414 11.02 -27.27 24.10
CA HIS A 414 9.96 -26.34 24.50
C HIS A 414 8.59 -26.87 24.11
N TYR A 415 7.57 -26.51 24.90
CA TYR A 415 6.18 -26.78 24.61
C TYR A 415 5.47 -25.47 24.31
N MET A 416 4.78 -25.42 23.18
CA MET A 416 4.12 -24.21 22.69
C MET A 416 2.73 -24.54 22.17
N ALA A 417 1.97 -23.51 21.79
CA ALA A 417 0.63 -23.66 21.23
C ALA A 417 0.55 -23.07 19.83
N VAL A 418 -0.21 -23.72 18.95
CA VAL A 418 -0.48 -23.24 17.60
C VAL A 418 -1.41 -22.03 17.66
N SER A 419 -0.93 -20.89 17.15
CA SER A 419 -1.66 -19.63 17.09
C SER A 419 -2.70 -19.64 15.97
N MET A 420 -3.89 -19.10 16.28
CA MET A 420 -4.94 -18.93 15.28
C MET A 420 -4.66 -17.70 14.41
N ARG A 421 -4.60 -16.53 15.04
CA ARG A 421 -4.44 -15.22 14.41
C ARG A 421 -3.57 -14.38 15.33
N PRO A 422 -2.23 -14.44 15.21
CA PRO A 422 -1.36 -13.68 16.09
C PRO A 422 -1.45 -12.18 15.80
N ALA A 423 -1.22 -11.36 16.84
CA ALA A 423 -1.15 -9.91 16.71
C ALA A 423 0.10 -9.47 15.92
N VAL A 424 1.20 -10.20 16.13
CA VAL A 424 2.46 -10.01 15.42
C VAL A 424 2.99 -11.38 15.04
N LEU A 425 3.36 -11.53 13.77
CA LEU A 425 3.87 -12.78 13.19
C LEU A 425 5.25 -12.55 12.58
N GLY A 426 6.24 -13.29 13.06
CA GLY A 426 7.62 -13.26 12.56
C GLY A 426 7.96 -14.42 11.62
N ASN A 427 9.15 -14.33 11.00
CA ASN A 427 9.80 -15.39 10.22
C ASN A 427 8.98 -15.92 9.02
N ASN A 428 8.41 -15.01 8.23
CA ASN A 428 7.55 -15.40 7.12
C ASN A 428 8.26 -16.35 6.13
N PRO A 429 7.67 -17.52 5.82
CA PRO A 429 8.28 -18.49 4.90
C PRO A 429 8.34 -17.96 3.47
N GLU A 430 9.16 -18.61 2.64
CA GLU A 430 9.21 -18.31 1.21
C GLU A 430 7.85 -18.58 0.55
N PRO A 431 7.44 -17.76 -0.44
CA PRO A 431 6.18 -17.95 -1.15
C PRO A 431 6.03 -19.37 -1.71
N GLY A 432 4.90 -20.02 -1.44
CA GLY A 432 4.58 -21.39 -1.85
C GLY A 432 5.09 -22.48 -0.90
N LYS A 433 5.84 -22.13 0.15
CA LYS A 433 6.31 -23.06 1.19
C LYS A 433 5.54 -22.92 2.50
N GLU A 434 4.52 -22.05 2.58
CA GLU A 434 3.71 -21.79 3.77
C GLU A 434 3.12 -23.08 4.35
N ALA A 435 2.74 -24.02 3.48
CA ALA A 435 2.22 -25.31 3.90
C ALA A 435 3.21 -26.13 4.74
N LEU A 436 4.52 -25.88 4.68
CA LEU A 436 5.52 -26.61 5.47
C LEU A 436 5.72 -26.02 6.87
N TYR A 437 5.04 -24.93 7.21
CA TYR A 437 5.25 -24.17 8.43
C TYR A 437 3.95 -24.06 9.23
N GLU A 438 4.10 -23.80 10.52
CA GLU A 438 2.97 -23.52 11.42
C GLU A 438 3.22 -22.25 12.21
N LYS A 439 2.13 -21.53 12.53
CA LYS A 439 2.18 -20.31 13.34
C LYS A 439 2.21 -20.69 14.82
N ILE A 440 3.35 -20.55 15.47
CA ILE A 440 3.52 -20.96 16.87
C ILE A 440 3.59 -19.74 17.79
N ALA A 441 2.72 -19.71 18.79
CA ALA A 441 2.71 -18.65 19.78
C ALA A 441 3.90 -18.80 20.75
N LEU A 442 4.73 -17.76 20.81
CA LEU A 442 5.85 -17.65 21.75
C LEU A 442 5.38 -17.11 23.10
N MET A 443 4.45 -16.15 23.05
CA MET A 443 3.90 -15.54 24.26
C MET A 443 2.56 -14.86 23.98
N GLY A 444 1.73 -14.75 25.02
CA GLY A 444 0.50 -13.99 25.01
C GLY A 444 -0.73 -14.85 25.27
N GLN A 445 -1.90 -14.31 24.90
CA GLN A 445 -3.18 -14.96 25.13
C GLN A 445 -3.53 -15.87 23.96
N VAL A 446 -3.49 -17.19 24.19
CA VAL A 446 -3.71 -18.19 23.14
C VAL A 446 -4.83 -19.13 23.58
N PRO A 447 -5.87 -19.34 22.75
CA PRO A 447 -6.85 -20.39 22.99
C PRO A 447 -6.21 -21.77 22.79
N VAL A 448 -6.13 -22.57 23.85
CA VAL A 448 -5.56 -23.93 23.83
C VAL A 448 -6.66 -24.96 23.99
N ARG A 449 -6.53 -26.07 23.26
CA ARG A 449 -7.42 -27.24 23.38
C ARG A 449 -7.04 -28.03 24.61
N VAL A 450 -7.97 -28.16 25.55
CA VAL A 450 -7.75 -28.88 26.80
C VAL A 450 -8.78 -30.00 26.94
N ALA A 451 -8.31 -31.20 27.26
CA ALA A 451 -9.16 -32.34 27.55
C ALA A 451 -9.59 -32.31 29.01
N GLY A 452 -10.90 -32.45 29.25
CA GLY A 452 -11.49 -32.48 30.58
C GLY A 452 -11.75 -31.09 31.20
N PRO A 453 -12.12 -31.06 32.50
CA PRO A 453 -12.46 -29.83 33.20
C PRO A 453 -11.22 -28.97 33.44
N VAL A 454 -11.42 -27.64 33.41
CA VAL A 454 -10.36 -26.65 33.61
C VAL A 454 -10.87 -25.57 34.54
N SER A 455 -10.09 -25.22 35.54
CA SER A 455 -10.33 -24.08 36.42
C SER A 455 -9.33 -22.97 36.14
N THR A 456 -9.78 -21.73 36.34
CA THR A 456 -8.92 -20.55 36.22
C THR A 456 -7.73 -20.68 37.18
N GLY A 457 -6.51 -20.52 36.64
CA GLY A 457 -5.27 -20.69 37.39
C GLY A 457 -4.61 -22.07 37.25
N ASP A 458 -5.27 -23.03 36.61
CA ASP A 458 -4.67 -24.34 36.33
C ASP A 458 -3.51 -24.22 35.34
N TYR A 459 -2.50 -25.07 35.54
CA TYR A 459 -1.40 -25.24 34.61
C TYR A 459 -1.84 -26.12 33.44
N ILE A 460 -1.57 -25.67 32.21
CA ILE A 460 -1.83 -26.47 31.00
C ILE A 460 -0.54 -27.19 30.60
N LEU A 461 -0.63 -28.52 30.56
CA LEU A 461 0.45 -29.42 30.16
C LEU A 461 0.02 -30.21 28.92
N PRO A 462 0.94 -30.69 28.07
CA PRO A 462 0.59 -31.64 27.02
C PRO A 462 -0.02 -32.91 27.63
N SER A 463 -1.03 -33.49 26.95
CA SER A 463 -1.67 -34.75 27.36
C SER A 463 -0.70 -35.93 27.47
N GLY A 464 0.39 -35.88 26.71
CA GLY A 464 1.36 -36.97 26.55
C GLY A 464 0.99 -37.99 25.49
N ASN A 465 -0.18 -37.86 24.84
CA ASN A 465 -0.65 -38.79 23.80
C ASN A 465 -0.27 -38.38 22.37
N HIS A 466 0.50 -37.29 22.21
CA HIS A 466 0.84 -36.70 20.90
C HIS A 466 -0.39 -36.32 20.06
N ASP A 467 -1.48 -35.94 20.73
CA ASP A 467 -2.78 -35.64 20.13
C ASP A 467 -3.03 -34.13 19.95
N GLY A 468 -2.10 -33.28 20.39
CA GLY A 468 -2.23 -31.83 20.38
C GLY A 468 -3.13 -31.28 21.49
N TYR A 469 -3.62 -32.11 22.41
CA TYR A 469 -4.44 -31.65 23.53
C TYR A 469 -3.59 -31.36 24.77
N GLY A 470 -4.06 -30.39 25.55
CA GLY A 470 -3.61 -30.14 26.90
C GLY A 470 -4.42 -30.89 27.94
N ILE A 471 -3.85 -31.01 29.13
CA ILE A 471 -4.54 -31.37 30.37
C ILE A 471 -4.34 -30.23 31.36
N ALA A 472 -5.39 -29.91 32.11
CA ALA A 472 -5.31 -28.97 33.20
C ALA A 472 -4.85 -29.69 34.48
N VAL A 473 -3.84 -29.12 35.14
CA VAL A 473 -3.33 -29.61 36.42
C VAL A 473 -3.35 -28.47 37.41
N HIS A 474 -4.08 -28.65 38.51
CA HIS A 474 -4.17 -27.65 39.55
C HIS A 474 -2.79 -27.42 40.21
N PRO A 475 -2.42 -26.19 40.60
CA PRO A 475 -1.09 -25.87 41.13
C PRO A 475 -0.61 -26.74 42.31
N GLN A 476 -1.56 -27.27 43.11
CA GLN A 476 -1.28 -28.14 44.25
C GLN A 476 -0.89 -29.58 43.82
N ASP A 477 -1.38 -30.02 42.67
CA ASP A 477 -1.16 -31.37 42.14
C ASP A 477 0.07 -31.45 41.21
N MET A 478 0.70 -30.31 40.93
CA MET A 478 1.90 -30.19 40.10
C MET A 478 3.13 -30.86 40.72
N LYS A 479 3.69 -31.86 40.02
CA LYS A 479 4.93 -32.55 40.40
C LYS A 479 6.17 -31.78 39.92
N SER A 480 7.33 -32.06 40.48
CA SER A 480 8.58 -31.33 40.13
C SER A 480 8.96 -31.44 38.65
N GLY A 481 8.69 -32.58 38.00
CA GLY A 481 8.94 -32.77 36.56
C GLY A 481 7.89 -32.13 35.64
N ASP A 482 6.75 -31.71 36.19
CA ASP A 482 5.64 -31.14 35.40
C ASP A 482 5.94 -29.70 34.98
N PHE A 483 6.74 -28.98 35.78
CA PHE A 483 7.09 -27.57 35.51
C PHE A 483 7.84 -27.35 34.20
N GLY A 484 8.67 -28.32 33.77
CA GLY A 484 9.36 -28.24 32.49
C GLY A 484 8.45 -28.45 31.28
N ARG A 485 7.22 -28.92 31.50
CA ARG A 485 6.23 -29.26 30.45
C ARG A 485 5.07 -28.27 30.38
N VAL A 486 5.12 -27.19 31.17
CA VAL A 486 4.07 -26.18 31.21
C VAL A 486 4.07 -25.40 29.90
N VAL A 487 2.91 -25.36 29.25
CA VAL A 487 2.64 -24.52 28.08
C VAL A 487 2.16 -23.13 28.50
N GLY A 488 1.34 -23.08 29.55
CA GLY A 488 0.79 -21.82 30.06
C GLY A 488 -0.15 -22.02 31.25
N VAL A 489 -0.85 -20.95 31.61
CA VAL A 489 -1.83 -20.92 32.71
C VAL A 489 -3.21 -20.55 32.19
N ALA A 490 -4.23 -21.29 32.60
CA ALA A 490 -5.62 -21.03 32.25
C ALA A 490 -6.13 -19.70 32.84
N TRP A 491 -6.72 -18.84 32.02
CA TRP A 491 -7.30 -17.55 32.44
C TRP A 491 -8.83 -17.55 32.49
N GLN A 492 -9.46 -18.69 32.20
CA GLN A 492 -10.89 -18.87 32.26
C GLN A 492 -11.23 -20.29 32.67
N ASP A 493 -12.42 -20.45 33.24
CA ASP A 493 -12.98 -21.76 33.53
C ASP A 493 -13.44 -22.44 32.23
N GLY A 494 -13.28 -23.76 32.17
CA GLY A 494 -13.86 -24.58 31.13
C GLY A 494 -15.36 -24.73 31.32
N ALA A 495 -16.06 -25.07 30.24
CA ALA A 495 -17.44 -25.48 30.35
C ALA A 495 -17.52 -26.77 31.19
N PRO A 496 -18.50 -26.87 32.12
CA PRO A 496 -18.74 -28.10 32.84
C PRO A 496 -19.22 -29.20 31.89
N ASP A 497 -18.85 -30.45 32.18
CA ASP A 497 -19.37 -31.67 31.54
C ASP A 497 -19.12 -31.81 30.03
N VAL A 498 -18.15 -31.08 29.47
CA VAL A 498 -17.68 -31.31 28.09
C VAL A 498 -16.36 -32.08 28.06
N PRO A 499 -16.16 -32.98 27.08
CA PRO A 499 -14.92 -33.75 26.97
C PRO A 499 -13.72 -32.89 26.55
N PHE A 500 -13.97 -31.78 25.85
CA PHE A 500 -12.94 -30.89 25.33
C PHE A 500 -13.34 -29.43 25.50
N ASN A 501 -12.37 -28.60 25.89
CA ASN A 501 -12.50 -27.18 26.11
C ASN A 501 -11.52 -26.38 25.24
N TYR A 502 -11.93 -25.17 24.84
CA TYR A 502 -11.01 -24.15 24.31
C TYR A 502 -10.79 -23.11 25.40
N ILE A 503 -9.58 -23.10 25.96
CA ILE A 503 -9.25 -22.28 27.12
C ILE A 503 -8.28 -21.19 26.72
N ASN A 504 -8.66 -19.93 26.94
CA ASN A 504 -7.74 -18.82 26.83
C ASN A 504 -6.62 -19.00 27.87
N THR A 505 -5.40 -19.21 27.37
CA THR A 505 -4.23 -19.60 28.15
C THR A 505 -3.15 -18.55 27.97
N ALA A 506 -2.58 -18.09 29.08
CA ALA A 506 -1.37 -17.28 29.02
C ALA A 506 -0.16 -18.16 28.75
N VAL A 507 0.28 -18.16 27.49
CA VAL A 507 1.46 -18.86 27.01
C VAL A 507 2.68 -17.96 27.18
N GLY A 508 3.81 -18.54 27.61
CA GLY A 508 5.08 -17.83 27.77
C GLY A 508 5.94 -18.36 28.92
N ILE A 509 7.06 -17.69 29.20
CA ILE A 509 8.04 -18.13 30.19
C ILE A 509 7.46 -18.03 31.62
N ASN A 510 7.05 -19.15 32.19
CA ASN A 510 6.52 -19.22 33.55
C ASN A 510 7.63 -19.54 34.57
N SER A 511 8.52 -18.57 34.82
CA SER A 511 9.68 -18.74 35.71
C SER A 511 9.41 -18.47 37.19
N LYS A 512 8.31 -17.78 37.52
CA LYS A 512 8.02 -17.32 38.90
C LYS A 512 7.73 -18.46 39.87
N ASP A 513 6.94 -19.44 39.45
CA ASP A 513 6.55 -20.54 40.34
C ASP A 513 7.63 -21.64 40.44
N LEU A 514 8.46 -21.79 39.40
CA LEU A 514 9.68 -22.60 39.47
C LEU A 514 10.67 -22.00 40.47
N SER A 515 10.92 -20.69 40.43
CA SER A 515 11.84 -20.02 41.36
C SER A 515 11.42 -20.21 42.83
N LYS A 516 10.13 -20.07 43.16
CA LYS A 516 9.64 -20.28 44.53
C LYS A 516 9.84 -21.72 45.02
N LYS A 517 9.59 -22.72 44.16
CA LYS A 517 9.79 -24.13 44.53
C LYS A 517 11.27 -24.51 44.57
N VAL A 518 12.11 -23.97 43.69
CA VAL A 518 13.57 -24.13 43.74
C VAL A 518 14.13 -23.50 45.01
N ASP A 519 13.70 -22.30 45.38
CA ASP A 519 14.08 -21.66 46.65
C ASP A 519 13.63 -22.50 47.86
N LEU A 520 12.41 -23.06 47.81
CA LEU A 520 11.91 -23.95 48.85
C LEU A 520 12.72 -25.25 48.95
N LEU A 521 13.12 -25.83 47.82
CA LEU A 521 13.97 -27.01 47.76
C LEU A 521 15.38 -26.71 48.26
N ASN A 522 15.99 -25.60 47.84
CA ASN A 522 17.30 -25.15 48.31
C ASN A 522 17.29 -24.93 49.82
N ARG A 523 16.28 -24.24 50.36
CA ARG A 523 16.12 -24.06 51.82
C ARG A 523 15.92 -25.38 52.56
N ARG A 524 15.26 -26.37 51.93
CA ARG A 524 15.10 -27.71 52.52
C ARG A 524 16.43 -28.49 52.52
N VAL A 525 17.21 -28.37 51.44
CA VAL A 525 18.57 -28.93 51.36
C VAL A 525 19.47 -28.27 52.39
N GLU A 526 19.46 -26.95 52.52
CA GLU A 526 20.21 -26.19 53.54
C GLU A 526 19.83 -26.63 54.96
N ASN A 527 18.55 -26.86 55.23
CA ASN A 527 18.09 -27.39 56.52
C ASN A 527 18.54 -28.82 56.80
N ILE A 528 18.54 -29.69 55.78
CA ILE A 528 19.05 -31.06 55.92
C ILE A 528 20.56 -31.04 56.15
N VAL A 529 21.30 -30.20 55.43
CA VAL A 529 22.75 -30.01 55.62
C VAL A 529 23.05 -29.45 57.01
N ALA A 530 22.31 -28.44 57.48
CA ALA A 530 22.46 -27.89 58.82
C ALA A 530 22.20 -28.95 59.91
N TYR A 531 21.17 -29.78 59.74
CA TYR A 531 20.87 -30.90 60.66
C TYR A 531 21.97 -31.96 60.67
N LEU A 532 22.53 -32.32 59.50
CA LEU A 532 23.63 -33.28 59.39
C LEU A 532 24.96 -32.72 59.94
N GLU A 533 25.15 -31.41 59.92
CA GLU A 533 26.29 -30.71 60.51
C GLU A 533 26.13 -30.42 62.02
N GLY A 534 25.02 -30.85 62.63
CA GLY A 534 24.75 -30.63 64.06
C GLY A 534 24.40 -29.18 64.42
N LYS A 535 24.01 -28.36 63.45
CA LYS A 535 23.55 -26.97 63.64
C LYS A 535 22.03 -26.94 63.74
N GLU A 536 21.48 -25.92 64.42
CA GLU A 536 20.03 -25.76 64.48
C GLU A 536 19.45 -25.53 63.07
N PRO A 537 18.30 -26.15 62.74
CA PRO A 537 17.64 -25.94 61.46
C PRO A 537 17.23 -24.47 61.32
N LEU A 538 17.47 -23.88 60.16
CA LEU A 538 17.22 -22.46 59.87
C LEU A 538 15.73 -22.10 59.90
N LEU A 539 14.81 -23.08 59.87
CA LEU A 539 13.36 -22.89 60.00
C LEU A 539 12.67 -24.07 60.72
N ASP A 540 11.67 -23.76 61.56
CA ASP A 540 10.78 -24.70 62.25
C ASP A 540 9.94 -25.54 61.25
N PRO A 541 9.81 -26.88 61.42
CA PRO A 541 8.91 -27.73 60.64
C PRO A 541 7.48 -27.19 60.44
N SER A 542 6.95 -26.45 61.42
CA SER A 542 5.61 -25.84 61.34
C SER A 542 5.52 -24.66 60.35
N ALA A 543 6.64 -23.99 60.06
CA ALA A 543 6.73 -22.88 59.12
C ALA A 543 6.67 -23.35 57.66
N PHE A 544 7.18 -24.55 57.36
CA PHE A 544 7.09 -25.17 56.03
C PHE A 544 5.64 -25.47 55.62
N ALA A 545 4.81 -25.93 56.55
CA ALA A 545 3.40 -26.21 56.29
C ALA A 545 2.60 -24.93 55.97
N ARG A 546 2.98 -23.79 56.56
CA ARG A 546 2.33 -22.48 56.31
C ARG A 546 2.75 -21.85 54.98
N LEU A 547 3.97 -22.11 54.51
CA LEU A 547 4.47 -21.64 53.20
C LEU A 547 3.90 -22.41 52.01
N LEU A 548 3.35 -23.61 52.24
CA LEU A 548 2.74 -24.48 51.23
C LEU A 548 1.22 -24.27 51.06
N ALA A 549 0.56 -23.53 51.94
CA ALA A 549 -0.88 -23.29 51.91
C ALA A 549 -1.20 -21.81 51.59
N PRO A 550 -1.83 -21.49 50.44
CA PRO A 550 -2.29 -20.13 50.21
C PRO A 550 -3.65 -19.90 50.92
N GLY A 551 -3.74 -18.85 51.72
CA GLY A 551 -5.02 -18.25 52.11
C GLY A 551 -5.76 -18.88 53.30
N GLN A 552 -5.20 -18.76 54.51
CA GLN A 552 -6.02 -18.60 55.71
C GLN A 552 -5.66 -17.25 56.31
N THR A 553 -6.37 -16.21 55.89
CA THR A 553 -6.43 -14.96 56.64
C THR A 553 -6.98 -15.28 58.02
N SER A 554 -6.15 -15.17 59.06
CA SER A 554 -6.67 -15.20 60.43
C SER A 554 -7.58 -13.98 60.59
N LYS A 555 -8.89 -14.21 60.69
CA LYS A 555 -9.78 -13.26 61.33
C LYS A 555 -9.31 -13.10 62.77
N HIS A 556 -8.59 -12.02 63.05
CA HIS A 556 -8.50 -11.50 64.41
C HIS A 556 -9.17 -10.12 64.43
N LYS A 557 -10.02 -9.97 65.46
CA LYS A 557 -10.88 -8.84 65.78
C LYS A 557 -10.14 -7.51 65.86
#